data_AF-A0A2A3HLZ1-F1
#
_entry.id   AF-A0A2A3HLZ1-F1
#
_cell.length_a   1.000
_cell.length_b   1.000
_cell.length_c   1.000
_cell.angle_alpha   90.00
_cell.angle_beta   90.00
_cell.angle_gamma   90.00
#
_symmetry.space_group_name_H-M   'P 1'
#
loop_
_entity.id
_entity.type
_entity.pdbx_description
1 polymer ?
#
loop_
_entity_poly.entity_id
_entity_poly.type
_entity_poly.pdbx_seq_one_letter_code
_entity_poly.pdbx_strand_id
1 'polypeptide(L)'
;MFVSKAKARRAAVFFLTLLGGAFLALLAHTIYLKVGPRCVEVVTVPFGLPGGTRLLWGDTPDSLAGMEMMPLTTQQELRRAADLQKSGRYEDAAEVYEAIALQYPGAFVAEWGVVNSLLSLNVDSLQPIWRSQLDVMEKILRRRYPESSVSFYMDARLADKANSSSTALELARVATQKAPAFAEARLLYADLLFKSGRYAESAQEARTAISLWKGDDSRAYFRLAQVYHDEGRLDSCELIVEYALSQFPVDVDLLCLQGMLQEYDGHFDSAEATYRRALAIRPGYAFATEALLSLGQKSTPGTSGVSLSPQERAQVAYDILEPLVQQYPENLPLREALGKAYLKGRDFERAKLQFLEIQNRDAAYPEIAIRIQEASAAPSVRETKKSLLVDDLSRAIDSMRTLPISEHSFESSLGHYLVRYGATEKEFFKKYSAANFKKIGKSAWQEKFFEAPYFHRYTALFDEKGKFYGVHVVVTDSNVLLNSKESKTPEIYTSLFQHNTRLSGVGSETGETDCDGTVMSGAIWETRDNFELLARIVGKPEEVRMIRLDKAKIPEGTRLCDYLKYLSLY
;
A
#
# COMPACT_ATOMS: atom_id res chain seq x y z
N MET A 1 -36.00 29.02 -62.48
CA MET A 1 -36.86 29.63 -61.45
C MET A 1 -36.23 30.97 -61.05
N PHE A 2 -36.75 32.11 -61.53
CA PHE A 2 -36.17 33.43 -61.21
C PHE A 2 -36.57 33.82 -59.78
N VAL A 3 -35.61 33.84 -58.86
CA VAL A 3 -35.84 34.36 -57.50
C VAL A 3 -36.03 35.87 -57.59
N SER A 4 -37.14 36.38 -57.05
CA SER A 4 -37.40 37.82 -57.08
C SER A 4 -36.33 38.58 -56.28
N LYS A 5 -35.92 39.77 -56.75
CA LYS A 5 -34.94 40.63 -56.05
C LYS A 5 -35.29 40.84 -54.57
N ALA A 6 -36.59 40.91 -54.25
CA ALA A 6 -37.07 41.04 -52.87
C ALA A 6 -36.76 39.81 -51.99
N LYS A 7 -36.93 38.58 -52.51
CA LYS A 7 -36.57 37.34 -51.80
C LYS A 7 -35.05 37.23 -51.61
N ALA A 8 -34.26 37.57 -52.63
CA ALA A 8 -32.80 37.57 -52.54
C ALA A 8 -32.30 38.58 -51.49
N ARG A 9 -32.90 39.78 -51.43
CA ARG A 9 -32.52 40.81 -50.43
C ARG A 9 -32.88 40.40 -49.01
N ARG A 10 -34.03 39.76 -48.78
CA ARG A 10 -34.40 39.20 -47.47
C ARG A 10 -33.46 38.08 -47.04
N ALA A 11 -33.10 37.18 -47.96
CA ALA A 11 -32.13 36.12 -47.69
C ALA A 11 -30.74 36.68 -47.36
N ALA A 12 -30.28 37.71 -48.09
CA ALA A 12 -29.00 38.38 -47.82
C ALA A 12 -28.98 39.10 -46.48
N VAL A 13 -30.05 39.81 -46.10
CA VAL A 13 -30.17 40.43 -44.77
C VAL A 13 -30.17 39.37 -43.68
N PHE A 14 -30.91 38.28 -43.85
CA PHE A 14 -30.92 37.15 -42.90
C PHE A 14 -29.53 36.53 -42.73
N PHE A 15 -28.81 36.34 -43.84
CA PHE A 15 -27.45 35.79 -43.82
C PHE A 15 -26.44 36.75 -43.16
N LEU A 16 -26.55 38.06 -43.44
CA LEU A 16 -25.73 39.09 -42.79
C LEU A 16 -26.02 39.21 -41.29
N THR A 17 -27.28 39.06 -40.87
CA THR A 17 -27.62 39.03 -39.44
C THR A 17 -27.08 37.79 -38.73
N LEU A 18 -27.08 36.62 -39.39
CA LEU A 18 -26.46 35.40 -38.87
C LEU A 18 -24.94 35.55 -38.75
N LEU A 19 -24.28 36.10 -39.78
CA LEU A 19 -22.86 36.39 -39.76
C LEU A 19 -22.48 37.40 -38.66
N GLY A 20 -23.27 38.47 -38.50
CA GLY A 20 -23.08 39.45 -37.43
C GLY A 20 -23.23 38.82 -36.04
N GLY A 21 -24.23 37.96 -35.85
CA GLY A 21 -24.42 37.20 -34.60
C GLY A 21 -23.26 36.26 -34.31
N ALA A 22 -22.76 35.53 -35.32
CA ALA A 22 -21.60 34.65 -35.18
C ALA A 22 -20.33 35.43 -34.80
N PHE A 23 -20.12 36.62 -35.40
CA PHE A 23 -18.96 37.47 -35.08
C PHE A 23 -19.03 38.02 -33.66
N LEU A 24 -20.22 38.45 -33.19
CA LEU A 24 -20.43 38.86 -31.80
C LEU A 24 -20.19 37.72 -30.81
N ALA A 25 -20.65 36.50 -31.13
CA ALA A 25 -20.38 35.32 -30.30
C ALA A 25 -18.88 34.99 -30.22
N LEU A 26 -18.16 35.11 -31.34
CA LEU A 26 -16.72 34.86 -31.40
C LEU A 26 -15.92 35.95 -30.66
N LEU A 27 -16.35 37.21 -30.75
CA LEU A 27 -15.80 38.31 -29.96
C LEU A 27 -16.06 38.11 -28.46
N ALA A 28 -17.28 37.73 -28.07
CA ALA A 28 -17.62 37.43 -26.68
C ALA A 28 -16.80 36.25 -26.14
N HIS A 29 -16.60 35.19 -26.94
CA HIS A 29 -15.77 34.04 -26.58
C HIS A 29 -14.29 34.42 -26.41
N THR A 30 -13.73 35.24 -27.31
CA THR A 30 -12.33 35.71 -27.19
C THR A 30 -12.11 36.64 -26.01
N ILE A 31 -13.09 37.50 -25.69
CA ILE A 31 -13.08 38.31 -24.45
C ILE A 31 -13.18 37.40 -23.22
N TYR A 32 -14.05 36.39 -23.26
CA TYR A 32 -14.19 35.40 -22.18
C TYR A 32 -12.90 34.59 -21.97
N LEU A 33 -12.15 34.23 -23.02
CA LEU A 33 -10.86 33.56 -22.84
C LEU A 33 -9.78 34.46 -22.24
N LYS A 34 -9.87 35.79 -22.43
CA LYS A 34 -8.92 36.76 -21.88
C LYS A 34 -9.26 37.23 -20.47
N VAL A 35 -10.55 37.36 -20.14
CA VAL A 35 -11.05 38.00 -18.92
C VAL A 35 -11.90 37.05 -18.07
N GLY A 36 -12.28 35.90 -18.62
CA GLY A 36 -13.03 34.87 -17.90
C GLY A 36 -12.22 34.26 -16.76
N PRO A 37 -12.91 33.54 -15.86
CA PRO A 37 -12.27 32.99 -14.68
C PRO A 37 -11.16 32.03 -15.08
N ARG A 38 -9.98 32.21 -14.50
CA ARG A 38 -8.87 31.27 -14.64
C ARG A 38 -9.32 29.91 -14.13
N CYS A 39 -8.94 28.84 -14.81
CA CYS A 39 -9.24 27.48 -14.40
C CYS A 39 -7.95 26.67 -14.31
N VAL A 40 -7.91 25.72 -13.39
CA VAL A 40 -6.94 24.62 -13.38
C VAL A 40 -7.59 23.42 -14.00
N GLU A 41 -6.94 22.85 -15.00
CA GLU A 41 -7.29 21.53 -15.53
C GLU A 41 -6.44 20.50 -14.80
N VAL A 42 -7.10 19.56 -14.12
CA VAL A 42 -6.38 18.54 -13.33
C VAL A 42 -5.98 17.37 -14.21
N VAL A 43 -4.78 16.84 -13.95
CA VAL A 43 -4.28 15.63 -14.60
C VAL A 43 -4.91 14.39 -13.95
N THR A 44 -4.92 13.28 -14.70
CA THR A 44 -5.35 12.00 -14.15
C THR A 44 -4.35 11.54 -13.08
N VAL A 45 -4.84 11.39 -11.85
CA VAL A 45 -4.07 10.86 -10.71
C VAL A 45 -4.89 9.74 -10.09
N PRO A 46 -4.30 8.59 -9.73
CA PRO A 46 -5.00 7.53 -9.02
C PRO A 46 -5.73 8.07 -7.78
N PHE A 47 -7.00 7.68 -7.66
CA PHE A 47 -7.93 8.12 -6.61
C PHE A 47 -8.28 9.63 -6.62
N GLY A 48 -7.81 10.41 -7.59
CA GLY A 48 -8.22 11.80 -7.80
C GLY A 48 -9.53 11.94 -8.58
N LEU A 49 -9.80 13.17 -9.03
CA LEU A 49 -10.82 13.50 -10.02
C LEU A 49 -10.46 12.96 -11.41
N PRO A 50 -11.45 12.75 -12.30
CA PRO A 50 -11.19 12.43 -13.70
C PRO A 50 -10.28 13.47 -14.35
N GLY A 51 -9.28 13.02 -15.11
CA GLY A 51 -8.40 13.91 -15.87
C GLY A 51 -9.20 14.79 -16.83
N GLY A 52 -8.78 16.05 -16.98
CA GLY A 52 -9.50 17.05 -17.76
C GLY A 52 -10.62 17.76 -16.98
N THR A 53 -10.88 17.39 -15.72
CA THR A 53 -11.79 18.14 -14.86
C THR A 53 -11.25 19.57 -14.67
N ARG A 54 -12.10 20.57 -14.92
CA ARG A 54 -11.75 21.99 -14.78
C ARG A 54 -12.29 22.56 -13.50
N LEU A 55 -11.40 23.07 -12.66
CA LEU A 55 -11.73 23.76 -11.42
C LEU A 55 -11.44 25.25 -11.58
N LEU A 56 -12.34 26.10 -11.09
CA LEU A 56 -12.10 27.54 -11.06
C LEU A 56 -10.91 27.84 -10.14
N TRP A 57 -10.02 28.73 -10.58
CA TRP A 57 -8.89 29.20 -9.78
C TRP A 57 -9.40 30.00 -8.57
N GLY A 58 -10.40 30.87 -8.76
CA GLY A 58 -10.91 31.76 -7.70
C GLY A 58 -9.81 32.65 -7.12
N ASP A 59 -9.79 32.80 -5.80
CA ASP A 59 -8.77 33.56 -5.07
C ASP A 59 -7.63 32.66 -4.56
N THR A 60 -7.30 31.56 -5.27
CA THR A 60 -6.21 30.66 -4.88
C THR A 60 -4.90 31.43 -4.79
N PRO A 61 -4.17 31.38 -3.66
CA PRO A 61 -2.94 32.12 -3.49
C PRO A 61 -1.87 31.61 -4.47
N ASP A 62 -1.05 32.53 -4.97
CA ASP A 62 0.12 32.17 -5.76
C ASP A 62 1.20 31.59 -4.83
N SER A 63 1.30 30.27 -4.79
CA SER A 63 2.25 29.55 -3.95
C SER A 63 3.72 29.77 -4.35
N LEU A 64 3.97 30.27 -5.57
CA LEU A 64 5.32 30.55 -6.08
C LEU A 64 5.71 32.02 -5.90
N ALA A 65 4.79 32.86 -5.41
CA ALA A 65 5.05 34.27 -5.20
C ALA A 65 6.27 34.49 -4.28
N GLY A 66 7.27 35.21 -4.80
CA GLY A 66 8.51 35.51 -4.09
C GLY A 66 9.60 34.44 -4.21
N MET A 67 9.28 33.24 -4.72
CA MET A 67 10.27 32.16 -4.88
C MET A 67 11.32 32.48 -5.96
N GLU A 68 10.91 33.20 -7.01
CA GLU A 68 11.78 33.65 -8.11
C GLU A 68 12.91 34.58 -7.63
N MET A 69 12.69 35.29 -6.51
CA MET A 69 13.66 36.22 -5.94
C MET A 69 14.67 35.54 -5.02
N MET A 70 14.50 34.25 -4.76
CA MET A 70 15.32 33.49 -3.81
C MET A 70 16.47 32.75 -4.51
N PRO A 71 17.69 32.77 -3.96
CA PRO A 71 18.76 31.89 -4.37
C PRO A 71 18.36 30.41 -4.27
N LEU A 72 18.99 29.56 -5.09
CA LEU A 72 18.73 28.12 -5.09
C LEU A 72 18.92 27.49 -3.70
N THR A 73 19.88 27.98 -2.91
CA THR A 73 20.12 27.55 -1.53
C THR A 73 18.91 27.82 -0.62
N THR A 74 18.30 29.00 -0.71
CA THR A 74 17.07 29.31 0.04
C THR A 74 15.90 28.46 -0.43
N GLN A 75 15.79 28.19 -1.74
CA GLN A 75 14.76 27.28 -2.26
C GLN A 75 14.94 25.84 -1.78
N GLN A 76 16.19 25.38 -1.56
CA GLN A 76 16.48 24.10 -0.94
C GLN A 76 16.05 24.07 0.53
N GLU A 77 16.30 25.15 1.29
CA GLU A 77 15.82 25.24 2.68
C GLU A 77 14.28 25.27 2.77
N LEU A 78 13.57 25.88 1.81
CA LEU A 78 12.11 25.77 1.73
C LEU A 78 11.64 24.32 1.55
N ARG A 79 12.30 23.54 0.69
CA ARG A 79 11.99 22.11 0.52
C ARG A 79 12.24 21.34 1.80
N ARG A 80 13.37 21.60 2.47
CA ARG A 80 13.69 21.02 3.78
C ARG A 80 12.63 21.36 4.82
N ALA A 81 12.15 22.60 4.87
CA ALA A 81 11.07 23.01 5.77
C ALA A 81 9.76 22.25 5.47
N ALA A 82 9.43 22.06 4.19
CA ALA A 82 8.28 21.25 3.78
C ALA A 82 8.43 19.78 4.19
N ASP A 83 9.63 19.19 4.05
CA ASP A 83 9.90 17.82 4.49
C ASP A 83 9.82 17.67 6.01
N LEU A 84 10.32 18.65 6.77
CA LEU A 84 10.15 18.71 8.22
C LEU A 84 8.66 18.73 8.60
N GLN A 85 7.87 19.56 7.92
CA GLN A 85 6.43 19.62 8.12
C GLN A 85 5.74 18.28 7.80
N LYS A 86 6.08 17.64 6.67
CA LYS A 86 5.58 16.29 6.30
C LYS A 86 5.97 15.24 7.35
N SER A 87 7.16 15.34 7.95
CA SER A 87 7.62 14.44 9.01
C SER A 87 6.94 14.69 10.38
N GLY A 88 6.14 15.75 10.52
CA GLY A 88 5.46 16.15 11.77
C GLY A 88 6.32 16.99 12.70
N ARG A 89 7.52 17.41 12.26
CA ARG A 89 8.44 18.28 12.99
C ARG A 89 8.07 19.76 12.77
N TYR A 90 6.90 20.14 13.27
CA TYR A 90 6.30 21.44 12.98
C TYR A 90 7.06 22.64 13.57
N GLU A 91 7.67 22.50 14.76
CA GLU A 91 8.47 23.57 15.36
C GLU A 91 9.72 23.86 14.52
N ASP A 92 10.48 22.82 14.17
CA ASP A 92 11.66 22.95 13.30
C ASP A 92 11.30 23.52 11.91
N ALA A 93 10.15 23.11 11.35
CA ALA A 93 9.66 23.65 10.09
C ALA A 93 9.33 25.15 10.22
N ALA A 94 8.64 25.56 11.29
CA ALA A 94 8.29 26.95 11.55
C ALA A 94 9.53 27.84 11.68
N GLU A 95 10.58 27.37 12.35
CA GLU A 95 11.88 28.08 12.45
C GLU A 95 12.49 28.36 11.08
N VAL A 96 12.59 27.34 10.22
CA VAL A 96 13.18 27.50 8.89
C VAL A 96 12.33 28.44 8.03
N TYR A 97 11.01 28.27 8.04
CA TYR A 97 10.10 29.16 7.31
C TYR A 97 10.18 30.61 7.79
N GLU A 98 10.32 30.84 9.10
CA GLU A 98 10.43 32.18 9.67
C GLU A 98 11.70 32.88 9.21
N ALA A 99 12.85 32.19 9.28
CA ALA A 99 14.12 32.74 8.83
C ALA A 99 14.03 33.21 7.37
N ILE A 100 13.35 32.44 6.52
CA ILE A 100 13.13 32.77 5.11
C ILE A 100 12.11 33.92 4.97
N ALA A 101 11.01 33.91 5.72
CA ALA A 101 9.99 34.97 5.68
C ALA A 101 10.54 36.33 6.12
N LEU A 102 11.46 36.35 7.09
CA LEU A 102 12.14 37.57 7.55
C LEU A 102 13.10 38.11 6.47
N GLN A 103 13.81 37.24 5.76
CA GLN A 103 14.73 37.63 4.70
C GLN A 103 14.01 38.05 3.41
N TYR A 104 12.86 37.43 3.11
CA TYR A 104 12.06 37.70 1.93
C TYR A 104 10.60 38.03 2.30
N PRO A 105 10.34 39.23 2.87
CA PRO A 105 8.98 39.67 3.15
C PRO A 105 8.16 39.69 1.86
N GLY A 106 6.96 39.12 1.87
CA GLY A 106 6.16 38.95 0.66
C GLY A 106 6.17 37.53 0.08
N ALA A 107 7.12 36.69 0.48
CA ALA A 107 7.18 35.31 0.04
C ALA A 107 6.06 34.48 0.68
N PHE A 108 4.98 34.28 -0.07
CA PHE A 108 3.78 33.61 0.43
C PHE A 108 4.10 32.23 0.99
N VAL A 109 4.90 31.42 0.29
CA VAL A 109 5.26 30.06 0.73
C VAL A 109 5.92 30.02 2.10
N ALA A 110 6.75 31.02 2.44
CA ALA A 110 7.45 31.07 3.71
C ALA A 110 6.53 31.57 4.84
N GLU A 111 5.84 32.68 4.62
CA GLU A 111 4.87 33.24 5.58
C GLU A 111 3.74 32.25 5.87
N TRP A 112 3.22 31.61 4.82
CA TRP A 112 2.21 30.55 4.90
C TRP A 112 2.74 29.30 5.60
N GLY A 113 3.99 28.91 5.32
CA GLY A 113 4.66 27.78 5.97
C GLY A 113 4.75 27.94 7.48
N VAL A 114 5.07 29.14 7.97
CA VAL A 114 5.05 29.46 9.41
C VAL A 114 3.65 29.22 9.99
N VAL A 115 2.63 29.87 9.43
CA VAL A 115 1.25 29.78 9.94
C VAL A 115 0.75 28.34 9.92
N ASN A 116 0.94 27.61 8.82
CA ASN A 116 0.48 26.23 8.71
C ASN A 116 1.21 25.28 9.66
N SER A 117 2.50 25.49 9.90
CA SER A 117 3.27 24.67 10.84
C SER A 117 2.78 24.90 12.27
N LEU A 118 2.66 26.16 12.69
CA LEU A 118 2.23 26.52 14.05
C LEU A 118 0.76 26.16 14.32
N LEU A 119 -0.14 26.32 13.36
CA LEU A 119 -1.54 25.88 13.48
C LEU A 119 -1.70 24.35 13.50
N SER A 120 -0.67 23.60 13.13
CA SER A 120 -0.68 22.13 13.20
C SER A 120 -0.34 21.63 14.61
N LEU A 121 0.33 22.45 15.41
CA LEU A 121 0.55 22.22 16.83
C LEU A 121 -0.72 22.46 17.66
N ASN A 122 -0.69 22.10 18.94
CA ASN A 122 -1.75 22.46 19.86
C ASN A 122 -1.52 23.91 20.35
N VAL A 123 -2.43 24.81 19.95
CA VAL A 123 -2.33 26.26 20.22
C VAL A 123 -2.26 26.54 21.74
N ASP A 124 -2.94 25.74 22.55
CA ASP A 124 -2.98 25.86 24.00
C ASP A 124 -1.68 25.41 24.69
N SER A 125 -0.84 24.65 24.00
CA SER A 125 0.50 24.26 24.48
C SER A 125 1.64 24.95 23.74
N LEU A 126 1.36 25.87 22.81
CA LEU A 126 2.39 26.64 22.12
C LEU A 126 3.19 27.49 23.13
N GLN A 127 4.52 27.45 22.99
CA GLN A 127 5.39 28.36 23.72
C GLN A 127 5.02 29.83 23.41
N PRO A 128 5.21 30.77 24.35
CA PRO A 128 4.86 32.18 24.15
C PRO A 128 5.48 32.80 22.88
N ILE A 129 6.69 32.38 22.52
CA ILE A 129 7.38 32.84 21.31
C ILE A 129 6.61 32.43 20.04
N TRP A 130 6.23 31.16 19.93
CA TRP A 130 5.45 30.63 18.80
C TRP A 130 4.07 31.26 18.69
N ARG A 131 3.43 31.55 19.83
CA ARG A 131 2.14 32.28 19.83
C ARG A 131 2.28 33.70 19.28
N SER A 132 3.30 34.43 19.74
CA SER A 132 3.57 35.79 19.27
C SER A 132 3.87 35.79 17.77
N GLN A 133 4.64 34.82 17.30
CA GLN A 133 5.00 34.70 15.90
C GLN A 133 3.80 34.34 15.02
N LEU A 134 2.95 33.40 15.46
CA LEU A 134 1.71 33.08 14.77
C LEU A 134 0.83 34.33 14.63
N ASP A 135 0.62 35.09 15.71
CA ASP A 135 -0.19 36.31 15.69
C ASP A 135 0.37 37.37 14.72
N VAL A 136 1.68 37.57 14.70
CA VAL A 136 2.33 38.48 13.74
C VAL A 136 2.12 38.01 12.30
N MET A 137 2.36 36.73 12.03
CA MET A 137 2.29 36.20 10.66
C MET A 137 0.85 36.15 10.14
N GLU A 138 -0.12 35.81 10.99
CA GLU A 138 -1.54 35.89 10.66
C GLU A 138 -1.94 37.32 10.32
N LYS A 139 -1.51 38.33 11.08
CA LYS A 139 -1.80 39.73 10.78
C LYS A 139 -1.22 40.17 9.43
N ILE A 140 -0.01 39.73 9.10
CA ILE A 140 0.62 40.00 7.80
C ILE A 140 -0.21 39.41 6.66
N LEU A 141 -0.55 38.12 6.75
CA LEU A 141 -1.31 37.43 5.72
C LEU A 141 -2.74 37.96 5.60
N ARG A 142 -3.44 38.24 6.70
CA ARG A 142 -4.80 38.80 6.68
C ARG A 142 -4.84 40.20 6.09
N ARG A 143 -3.81 41.02 6.33
CA ARG A 143 -3.70 42.35 5.70
C ARG A 143 -3.49 42.24 4.20
N ARG A 144 -2.72 41.25 3.74
CA ARG A 144 -2.45 41.04 2.30
C ARG A 144 -3.61 40.35 1.58
N TYR A 145 -4.31 39.45 2.26
CA TYR A 145 -5.40 38.63 1.72
C TYR A 145 -6.69 38.77 2.56
N PRO A 146 -7.29 39.97 2.67
CA PRO A 146 -8.52 40.15 3.43
C PRO A 146 -9.70 39.44 2.76
N GLU A 147 -10.59 38.82 3.54
CA GLU A 147 -11.82 38.15 3.04
C GLU A 147 -11.54 37.12 1.91
N SER A 148 -10.34 36.55 1.95
CA SER A 148 -9.82 35.58 0.97
C SER A 148 -9.97 34.16 1.47
N SER A 149 -9.81 33.19 0.57
CA SER A 149 -9.77 31.77 0.94
C SER A 149 -8.71 31.45 1.99
N VAL A 150 -7.54 32.10 1.92
CA VAL A 150 -6.46 31.98 2.91
C VAL A 150 -6.91 32.46 4.30
N SER A 151 -7.60 33.59 4.38
CA SER A 151 -8.15 34.09 5.65
C SER A 151 -9.18 33.14 6.23
N PHE A 152 -10.17 32.73 5.44
CA PHE A 152 -11.22 31.80 5.88
C PHE A 152 -10.65 30.43 6.28
N TYR A 153 -9.59 29.97 5.61
CA TYR A 153 -8.86 28.77 6.01
C TYR A 153 -8.26 28.91 7.42
N MET A 154 -7.55 30.01 7.68
CA MET A 154 -6.96 30.26 9.01
C MET A 154 -8.06 30.33 10.07
N ASP A 155 -9.16 31.03 9.78
CA ASP A 155 -10.31 31.12 10.69
C ASP A 155 -10.94 29.75 10.96
N ALA A 156 -11.07 28.90 9.93
CA ALA A 156 -11.57 27.54 10.08
C ALA A 156 -10.66 26.67 10.97
N ARG A 157 -9.33 26.77 10.79
CA ARG A 157 -8.34 26.06 11.62
C ARG A 157 -8.43 26.49 13.09
N LEU A 158 -8.50 27.81 13.34
CA LEU A 158 -8.62 28.36 14.68
C LEU A 158 -9.95 27.96 15.33
N ALA A 159 -11.05 27.99 14.59
CA ALA A 159 -12.36 27.56 15.06
C ALA A 159 -12.40 26.06 15.40
N ASP A 160 -11.74 25.20 14.60
CA ASP A 160 -11.62 23.75 14.87
C ASP A 160 -10.84 23.51 16.17
N LYS A 161 -9.73 24.23 16.39
CA LYS A 161 -8.95 24.17 17.64
C LYS A 161 -9.74 24.67 18.84
N ALA A 162 -10.60 25.67 18.66
CA ALA A 162 -11.52 26.16 19.68
C ALA A 162 -12.75 25.25 19.90
N ASN A 163 -12.75 24.03 19.34
CA ASN A 163 -13.87 23.06 19.38
C ASN A 163 -15.21 23.63 18.87
N SER A 164 -15.16 24.65 18.01
CA SER A 164 -16.33 25.27 17.39
C SER A 164 -16.62 24.63 16.03
N SER A 165 -16.93 23.32 16.03
CA SER A 165 -16.96 22.47 14.82
C SER A 165 -17.90 22.97 13.72
N SER A 166 -19.07 23.52 14.07
CA SER A 166 -20.02 24.07 13.09
C SER A 166 -19.47 25.32 12.38
N THR A 167 -18.81 26.20 13.14
CA THR A 167 -18.19 27.42 12.61
C THR A 167 -16.99 27.07 11.75
N ALA A 168 -16.15 26.13 12.20
CA ALA A 168 -15.01 25.64 11.43
C ALA A 168 -15.45 25.06 10.08
N LEU A 169 -16.50 24.22 10.08
CA LEU A 169 -17.02 23.59 8.87
C LEU A 169 -17.55 24.62 7.87
N GLU A 170 -18.30 25.62 8.33
CA GLU A 170 -18.81 26.68 7.46
C GLU A 170 -17.69 27.57 6.91
N LEU A 171 -16.71 27.95 7.73
CA LEU A 171 -15.56 28.74 7.29
C LEU A 171 -14.71 27.98 6.26
N ALA A 172 -14.47 26.69 6.47
CA ALA A 172 -13.77 25.84 5.51
C ALA A 172 -14.55 25.70 4.19
N ARG A 173 -15.89 25.58 4.25
CA ARG A 173 -16.76 25.60 3.07
C ARG A 173 -16.65 26.93 2.29
N VAL A 174 -16.63 28.06 2.99
CA VAL A 174 -16.46 29.37 2.36
C VAL A 174 -15.07 29.48 1.71
N ALA A 175 -14.03 28.96 2.36
CA ALA A 175 -12.68 28.94 1.80
C ALA A 175 -12.63 28.15 0.47
N THR A 176 -13.24 26.97 0.39
CA THR A 176 -13.27 26.16 -0.85
C THR A 176 -14.12 26.79 -1.95
N GLN A 177 -15.16 27.56 -1.62
CA GLN A 177 -15.95 28.31 -2.60
C GLN A 177 -15.17 29.50 -3.18
N LYS A 178 -14.43 30.22 -2.34
CA LYS A 178 -13.58 31.35 -2.74
C LYS A 178 -12.42 30.93 -3.63
N ALA A 179 -11.79 29.80 -3.30
CA ALA A 179 -10.67 29.27 -4.05
C ALA A 179 -10.84 27.76 -4.30
N PRO A 180 -11.62 27.37 -5.33
CA PRO A 180 -11.89 25.95 -5.61
C PRO A 180 -10.64 25.12 -5.95
N ALA A 181 -9.56 25.78 -6.38
CA ALA A 181 -8.26 25.18 -6.67
C ALA A 181 -7.26 25.23 -5.48
N PHE A 182 -7.69 25.68 -4.29
CA PHE A 182 -6.84 25.69 -3.10
C PHE A 182 -6.87 24.35 -2.37
N ALA A 183 -5.87 23.51 -2.62
CA ALA A 183 -5.81 22.13 -2.16
C ALA A 183 -5.83 21.99 -0.63
N GLU A 184 -5.13 22.87 0.09
CA GLU A 184 -5.09 22.88 1.56
C GLU A 184 -6.49 23.09 2.14
N ALA A 185 -7.28 24.03 1.58
CA ALA A 185 -8.65 24.26 2.02
C ALA A 185 -9.58 23.09 1.71
N ARG A 186 -9.37 22.42 0.56
CA ARG A 186 -10.09 21.19 0.21
C ARG A 186 -9.82 20.09 1.23
N LEU A 187 -8.55 19.87 1.61
CA LEU A 187 -8.20 18.87 2.62
C LEU A 187 -8.77 19.23 3.99
N LEU A 188 -8.64 20.48 4.45
CA LEU A 188 -9.22 20.90 5.73
C LEU A 188 -10.74 20.70 5.77
N TYR A 189 -11.42 21.06 4.69
CA TYR A 189 -12.86 20.85 4.60
C TYR A 189 -13.20 19.35 4.62
N ALA A 190 -12.42 18.51 3.94
CA ALA A 190 -12.55 17.05 4.01
C ALA A 190 -12.36 16.51 5.45
N ASP A 191 -11.36 17.00 6.19
CA ASP A 191 -11.11 16.62 7.58
C ASP A 191 -12.31 16.98 8.48
N LEU A 192 -12.87 18.18 8.33
CA LEU A 192 -14.01 18.65 9.11
C LEU A 192 -15.31 17.93 8.73
N LEU A 193 -15.51 17.62 7.45
CA LEU A 193 -16.62 16.79 6.99
C LEU A 193 -16.53 15.38 7.56
N PHE A 194 -15.34 14.80 7.60
CA PHE A 194 -15.11 13.50 8.22
C PHE A 194 -15.46 13.52 9.71
N LYS A 195 -14.96 14.50 10.47
CA LYS A 195 -15.29 14.67 11.91
C LYS A 195 -16.78 14.86 12.18
N SER A 196 -17.54 15.37 11.20
CA SER A 196 -19.00 15.56 11.29
C SER A 196 -19.80 14.38 10.73
N GLY A 197 -19.16 13.27 10.34
CA GLY A 197 -19.80 12.08 9.79
C GLY A 197 -20.29 12.21 8.34
N ARG A 198 -19.94 13.30 7.65
CA ARG A 198 -20.32 13.57 6.24
C ARG A 198 -19.31 12.93 5.29
N TYR A 199 -19.24 11.61 5.31
CA TYR A 199 -18.22 10.80 4.64
C TYR A 199 -18.20 10.96 3.12
N ALA A 200 -19.34 10.91 2.44
CA ALA A 200 -19.40 11.05 0.98
C ALA A 200 -18.84 12.39 0.49
N GLU A 201 -19.15 13.48 1.20
CA GLU A 201 -18.63 14.82 0.89
C GLU A 201 -17.14 14.93 1.22
N SER A 202 -16.72 14.37 2.36
CA SER A 202 -15.30 14.29 2.74
C SER A 202 -14.47 13.58 1.67
N ALA A 203 -14.95 12.43 1.16
CA ALA A 203 -14.28 11.72 0.08
C ALA A 203 -14.14 12.58 -1.18
N GLN A 204 -15.18 13.32 -1.58
CA GLN A 204 -15.13 14.17 -2.76
C GLN A 204 -14.09 15.31 -2.63
N GLU A 205 -14.04 15.93 -1.45
CA GLU A 205 -13.09 16.99 -1.16
C GLU A 205 -11.65 16.45 -1.08
N ALA A 206 -11.44 15.27 -0.49
CA ALA A 206 -10.14 14.60 -0.47
C ALA A 206 -9.66 14.23 -1.89
N ARG A 207 -10.54 13.70 -2.76
CA ARG A 207 -10.24 13.43 -4.18
C ARG A 207 -9.84 14.68 -4.94
N THR A 208 -10.51 15.80 -4.65
CA THR A 208 -10.18 17.11 -5.22
C THR A 208 -8.80 17.56 -4.77
N ALA A 209 -8.46 17.42 -3.48
CA ALA A 209 -7.14 17.73 -2.95
C ALA A 209 -6.04 16.85 -3.60
N ILE A 210 -6.26 15.54 -3.74
CA ILE A 210 -5.33 14.62 -4.43
C ILE A 210 -5.03 15.12 -5.85
N SER A 211 -6.04 15.49 -6.62
CA SER A 211 -5.86 16.01 -7.98
C SER A 211 -5.12 17.33 -8.03
N LEU A 212 -5.42 18.26 -7.12
CA LEU A 212 -4.77 19.58 -7.09
C LEU A 212 -3.30 19.49 -6.69
N TRP A 213 -2.94 18.59 -5.76
CA TRP A 213 -1.54 18.28 -5.42
C TRP A 213 -0.87 17.29 -6.37
N LYS A 214 -1.56 16.86 -7.43
CA LYS A 214 -1.05 15.87 -8.40
C LYS A 214 -0.58 14.57 -7.74
N GLY A 215 -1.18 14.20 -6.61
CA GLY A 215 -0.83 13.00 -5.84
C GLY A 215 0.43 13.10 -4.98
N ASP A 216 1.01 14.29 -4.76
CA ASP A 216 2.27 14.49 -4.01
C ASP A 216 2.08 14.73 -2.49
N ASP A 217 0.86 14.53 -1.99
CA ASP A 217 0.55 14.71 -0.56
C ASP A 217 -0.22 13.52 0.01
N SER A 218 0.44 12.79 0.92
CA SER A 218 -0.10 11.61 1.58
C SER A 218 -1.32 11.90 2.44
N ARG A 219 -1.48 13.13 2.97
CA ARG A 219 -2.58 13.47 3.89
C ARG A 219 -3.94 13.37 3.22
N ALA A 220 -4.03 13.70 1.93
CA ALA A 220 -5.27 13.54 1.18
C ALA A 220 -5.61 12.07 0.91
N TYR A 221 -4.61 11.22 0.65
CA TYR A 221 -4.81 9.78 0.55
C TYR A 221 -5.22 9.18 1.90
N PHE A 222 -4.57 9.57 2.99
CA PHE A 222 -4.93 9.18 4.34
C PHE A 222 -6.39 9.55 4.66
N ARG A 223 -6.80 10.79 4.37
CA ARG A 223 -8.19 11.22 4.59
C ARG A 223 -9.18 10.36 3.80
N LEU A 224 -8.91 10.13 2.52
CA LEU A 224 -9.77 9.30 1.68
C LEU A 224 -9.83 7.85 2.17
N ALA A 225 -8.70 7.27 2.54
CA ALA A 225 -8.63 5.94 3.12
C ALA A 225 -9.41 5.86 4.44
N GLN A 226 -9.25 6.85 5.31
CA GLN A 226 -9.95 6.92 6.60
C GLN A 226 -11.46 7.04 6.41
N VAL A 227 -11.93 7.78 5.40
CA VAL A 227 -13.36 7.80 5.03
C VAL A 227 -13.85 6.40 4.69
N TYR A 228 -13.15 5.66 3.82
CA TYR A 228 -13.56 4.31 3.44
C TYR A 228 -13.44 3.30 4.58
N HIS A 229 -12.45 3.47 5.45
CA HIS A 229 -12.32 2.71 6.67
C HIS A 229 -13.56 2.88 7.56
N ASP A 230 -13.96 4.11 7.87
CA ASP A 230 -15.10 4.38 8.78
C ASP A 230 -16.46 4.04 8.15
N GLU A 231 -16.57 4.07 6.82
CA GLU A 231 -17.73 3.53 6.09
C GLU A 231 -17.78 1.99 6.07
N GLY A 232 -16.77 1.30 6.60
CA GLY A 232 -16.66 -0.18 6.57
C GLY A 232 -16.30 -0.74 5.19
N ARG A 233 -15.91 0.12 4.23
CA ARG A 233 -15.46 -0.25 2.89
C ARG A 233 -13.98 -0.59 2.89
N LEU A 234 -13.63 -1.63 3.64
CA LEU A 234 -12.23 -2.00 3.93
C LEU A 234 -11.42 -2.33 2.66
N ASP A 235 -12.02 -2.96 1.65
CA ASP A 235 -11.35 -3.21 0.35
C ASP A 235 -10.90 -1.92 -0.35
N SER A 236 -11.74 -0.88 -0.31
CA SER A 236 -11.40 0.42 -0.90
C SER A 236 -10.29 1.12 -0.09
N CYS A 237 -10.37 1.02 1.24
CA CYS A 237 -9.36 1.55 2.14
C CYS A 237 -8.00 0.90 1.86
N GLU A 238 -7.96 -0.44 1.78
CA GLU A 238 -6.76 -1.21 1.49
C GLU A 238 -6.09 -0.78 0.18
N LEU A 239 -6.83 -0.71 -0.93
CA LEU A 239 -6.29 -0.27 -2.22
C LEU A 239 -5.67 1.13 -2.17
N ILE A 240 -6.29 2.05 -1.43
CA ILE A 240 -5.77 3.42 -1.29
C ILE A 240 -4.52 3.42 -0.42
N VAL A 241 -4.54 2.68 0.69
CA VAL A 241 -3.40 2.59 1.62
C VAL A 241 -2.19 1.94 0.94
N GLU A 242 -2.39 0.85 0.20
CA GLU A 242 -1.33 0.19 -0.57
C GLU A 242 -0.73 1.12 -1.62
N TYR A 243 -1.58 1.77 -2.43
CA TYR A 243 -1.11 2.73 -3.41
C TYR A 243 -0.37 3.90 -2.75
N ALA A 244 -0.93 4.49 -1.71
CA ALA A 244 -0.34 5.63 -1.03
C ALA A 244 0.99 5.27 -0.37
N LEU A 245 1.11 4.12 0.28
CA LEU A 245 2.37 3.64 0.87
C LEU A 245 3.42 3.26 -0.19
N SER A 246 3.02 2.91 -1.41
CA SER A 246 3.98 2.73 -2.52
C SER A 246 4.67 4.04 -2.91
N GLN A 247 3.99 5.18 -2.74
CA GLN A 247 4.52 6.52 -3.02
C GLN A 247 5.15 7.15 -1.77
N PHE A 248 4.57 6.90 -0.61
CA PHE A 248 4.92 7.49 0.68
C PHE A 248 5.23 6.40 1.72
N PRO A 249 6.33 5.64 1.55
CA PRO A 249 6.60 4.45 2.37
C PRO A 249 6.91 4.75 3.84
N VAL A 250 7.10 6.02 4.21
CA VAL A 250 7.42 6.44 5.58
C VAL A 250 6.30 7.25 6.23
N ASP A 251 5.13 7.34 5.60
CA ASP A 251 3.99 8.02 6.18
C ASP A 251 3.39 7.21 7.33
N VAL A 252 3.51 7.71 8.55
CA VAL A 252 3.11 6.96 9.75
C VAL A 252 1.59 6.83 9.89
N ASP A 253 0.81 7.78 9.37
CA ASP A 253 -0.64 7.76 9.46
C ASP A 253 -1.21 6.66 8.53
N LEU A 254 -0.65 6.55 7.32
CA LEU A 254 -0.95 5.47 6.39
C LEU A 254 -0.46 4.10 6.89
N LEU A 255 0.73 4.01 7.48
CA LEU A 255 1.21 2.76 8.10
C LEU A 255 0.27 2.31 9.24
N CYS A 256 -0.25 3.25 10.01
CA CYS A 256 -1.23 2.92 11.05
C CYS A 256 -2.55 2.40 10.48
N LEU A 257 -3.07 2.97 9.38
CA LEU A 257 -4.23 2.39 8.69
C LEU A 257 -3.95 0.99 8.13
N GLN A 258 -2.75 0.76 7.58
CA GLN A 258 -2.35 -0.57 7.12
C GLN A 258 -2.33 -1.58 8.28
N GLY A 259 -1.77 -1.21 9.43
CA GLY A 259 -1.77 -2.06 10.62
C GLY A 259 -3.19 -2.37 11.10
N MET A 260 -4.13 -1.42 11.01
CA MET A 260 -5.53 -1.67 11.33
C MET A 260 -6.19 -2.66 10.38
N LEU A 261 -5.96 -2.52 9.07
CA LEU A 261 -6.48 -3.45 8.07
C LEU A 261 -5.95 -4.87 8.31
N GLN A 262 -4.64 -5.01 8.58
CA GLN A 262 -4.02 -6.28 8.94
C GLN A 262 -4.63 -6.89 10.20
N GLU A 263 -4.93 -6.07 11.21
CA GLU A 263 -5.58 -6.49 12.45
C GLU A 263 -7.01 -7.00 12.20
N TYR A 264 -7.78 -6.32 11.33
CA TYR A 264 -9.12 -6.76 10.93
C TYR A 264 -9.13 -8.08 10.16
N ASP A 265 -8.09 -8.34 9.38
CA ASP A 265 -7.90 -9.60 8.66
C ASP A 265 -7.31 -10.72 9.53
N GLY A 266 -7.02 -10.44 10.81
CA GLY A 266 -6.48 -11.42 11.76
C GLY A 266 -4.96 -11.64 11.65
N HIS A 267 -4.26 -10.84 10.86
CA HIS A 267 -2.81 -10.88 10.70
C HIS A 267 -2.11 -10.05 11.78
N PHE A 268 -2.26 -10.45 13.05
CA PHE A 268 -1.78 -9.68 14.21
C PHE A 268 -0.26 -9.47 14.22
N ASP A 269 0.53 -10.45 13.80
CA ASP A 269 2.01 -10.32 13.74
C ASP A 269 2.44 -9.25 12.72
N SER A 270 1.79 -9.24 11.55
CA SER A 270 2.01 -8.21 10.52
C SER A 270 1.58 -6.83 11.02
N ALA A 271 0.41 -6.72 11.66
CA ALA A 271 -0.08 -5.48 12.25
C ALA A 271 0.89 -4.94 13.30
N GLU A 272 1.41 -5.79 14.18
CA GLU A 272 2.39 -5.43 15.19
C GLU A 272 3.70 -4.90 14.57
N ALA A 273 4.23 -5.60 13.55
CA ALA A 273 5.41 -5.16 12.83
C ALA A 273 5.21 -3.80 12.15
N THR A 274 4.04 -3.59 11.54
CA THR A 274 3.67 -2.33 10.87
C THR A 274 3.55 -1.18 11.88
N TYR A 275 2.88 -1.38 13.02
CA TYR A 275 2.80 -0.36 14.07
C TYR A 275 4.18 -0.04 14.68
N ARG A 276 5.04 -1.04 14.89
CA ARG A 276 6.42 -0.82 15.35
C ARG A 276 7.24 -0.02 14.34
N ARG A 277 7.05 -0.25 13.03
CA ARG A 277 7.68 0.56 11.98
C ARG A 277 7.22 2.01 12.04
N ALA A 278 5.93 2.27 12.27
CA ALA A 278 5.43 3.63 12.47
C ALA A 278 6.10 4.31 13.68
N LEU A 279 6.29 3.59 14.80
CA LEU A 279 7.00 4.10 15.97
C LEU A 279 8.50 4.28 15.77
N ALA A 280 9.14 3.46 14.92
CA ALA A 280 10.55 3.64 14.57
C ALA A 280 10.76 4.93 13.77
N ILE A 281 9.79 5.30 12.91
CA ILE A 281 9.83 6.54 12.12
C ILE A 281 9.48 7.74 13.00
N ARG A 282 8.42 7.65 13.80
CA ARG A 282 7.99 8.71 14.73
C ARG A 282 7.87 8.15 16.15
N PRO A 283 8.98 8.18 16.93
CA PRO A 283 8.95 7.76 18.33
C PRO A 283 7.91 8.55 19.12
N GLY A 284 7.14 7.85 19.96
CA GLY A 284 6.09 8.47 20.78
C GLY A 284 4.81 8.82 20.02
N TYR A 285 4.60 8.30 18.80
CA TYR A 285 3.33 8.46 18.11
C TYR A 285 2.21 7.73 18.88
N ALA A 286 1.33 8.51 19.50
CA ALA A 286 0.33 8.02 20.45
C ALA A 286 -0.57 6.92 19.85
N PHE A 287 -1.05 7.15 18.62
CA PHE A 287 -1.93 6.19 17.95
C PHE A 287 -1.28 4.81 17.76
N ALA A 288 -0.03 4.76 17.27
CA ALA A 288 0.68 3.50 17.09
C ALA A 288 0.98 2.80 18.43
N THR A 289 1.26 3.58 19.48
CA THR A 289 1.47 3.06 20.84
C THR A 289 0.19 2.42 21.39
N GLU A 290 -0.94 3.13 21.28
CA GLU A 290 -2.26 2.62 21.69
C GLU A 290 -2.69 1.42 20.86
N ALA A 291 -2.43 1.42 19.55
CA ALA A 291 -2.73 0.32 18.65
C ALA A 291 -1.96 -0.95 19.02
N LEU A 292 -0.70 -0.85 19.46
CA LEU A 292 0.07 -1.99 19.97
C LEU A 292 -0.49 -2.53 21.30
N LEU A 293 -0.90 -1.64 22.21
CA LEU A 293 -1.48 -2.04 23.51
C LEU A 293 -2.85 -2.70 23.36
N SER A 294 -3.60 -2.35 22.32
CA SER A 294 -4.94 -2.85 22.03
C SER A 294 -4.98 -3.87 20.88
N LEU A 295 -3.82 -4.41 20.47
CA LEU A 295 -3.70 -5.30 19.33
C LEU A 295 -4.63 -6.53 19.47
N GLY A 296 -5.42 -6.79 18.44
CA GLY A 296 -6.39 -7.88 18.38
C GLY A 296 -7.69 -7.59 19.11
N GLN A 297 -7.88 -6.38 19.63
CA GLN A 297 -9.10 -5.95 20.32
C GLN A 297 -9.97 -5.04 19.44
N LYS A 298 -9.47 -4.58 18.28
CA LYS A 298 -10.25 -3.71 17.38
C LYS A 298 -11.34 -4.47 16.65
N SER A 299 -12.53 -3.88 16.61
CA SER A 299 -13.67 -4.39 15.83
C SER A 299 -13.72 -3.73 14.45
N THR A 300 -14.23 -4.44 13.45
CA THR A 300 -14.38 -3.90 12.09
C THR A 300 -15.42 -2.77 12.06
N PRO A 301 -15.08 -1.59 11.47
CA PRO A 301 -16.02 -0.50 11.29
C PRO A 301 -17.22 -0.91 10.42
N GLY A 302 -18.39 -0.29 10.64
CA GLY A 302 -19.59 -0.55 9.84
C GLY A 302 -20.39 -1.80 10.20
N THR A 303 -20.09 -2.48 11.32
CA THR A 303 -20.91 -3.58 11.85
C THR A 303 -22.29 -3.13 12.40
N SER A 304 -22.68 -1.87 12.17
CA SER A 304 -24.00 -1.31 12.49
C SER A 304 -24.50 -0.40 11.36
N GLY A 305 -25.25 -0.95 10.40
CA GLY A 305 -26.12 -0.18 9.50
C GLY A 305 -25.92 -0.41 8.00
N VAL A 306 -26.86 -1.14 7.39
CA VAL A 306 -26.98 -1.53 5.97
C VAL A 306 -25.94 -2.56 5.50
N SER A 307 -26.35 -3.83 5.55
CA SER A 307 -25.64 -4.95 4.93
C SER A 307 -25.76 -4.87 3.40
N LEU A 308 -24.87 -4.12 2.75
CA LEU A 308 -24.71 -4.20 1.29
C LEU A 308 -24.24 -5.60 0.90
N SER A 309 -24.86 -6.16 -0.12
CA SER A 309 -24.43 -7.42 -0.72
C SER A 309 -22.98 -7.29 -1.22
N PRO A 310 -22.21 -8.39 -1.26
CA PRO A 310 -20.88 -8.41 -1.86
C PRO A 310 -20.84 -7.79 -3.28
N GLN A 311 -21.89 -8.01 -4.08
CA GLN A 311 -22.06 -7.40 -5.40
C GLN A 311 -22.13 -5.87 -5.34
N GLU A 312 -22.97 -5.30 -4.47
CA GLU A 312 -23.10 -3.84 -4.32
C GLU A 312 -21.81 -3.19 -3.84
N ARG A 313 -21.00 -3.90 -3.04
CA ARG A 313 -19.67 -3.43 -2.61
C ARG A 313 -18.65 -3.40 -3.76
N ALA A 314 -18.74 -4.35 -4.70
CA ALA A 314 -17.82 -4.48 -5.83
C ALA A 314 -18.23 -3.66 -7.08
N GLN A 315 -19.45 -3.10 -7.13
CA GLN A 315 -20.00 -2.44 -8.32
C GLN A 315 -19.11 -1.31 -8.87
N VAL A 316 -18.52 -0.49 -7.99
CA VAL A 316 -17.63 0.62 -8.41
C VAL A 316 -16.39 0.10 -9.14
N ALA A 317 -15.88 -1.07 -8.74
CA ALA A 317 -14.73 -1.68 -9.42
C ALA A 317 -15.12 -2.18 -10.82
N TYR A 318 -16.36 -2.67 -11.01
CA TYR A 318 -16.86 -3.11 -12.31
C TYR A 318 -16.97 -1.94 -13.29
N ASP A 319 -17.58 -0.84 -12.85
CA ASP A 319 -17.80 0.36 -13.67
C ASP A 319 -16.48 0.96 -14.19
N ILE A 320 -15.39 0.80 -13.44
CA ILE A 320 -14.05 1.28 -13.80
C ILE A 320 -13.31 0.26 -14.67
N LEU A 321 -13.30 -1.02 -14.29
CA LEU A 321 -12.43 -2.02 -14.89
C LEU A 321 -13.01 -2.63 -16.19
N GLU A 322 -14.33 -2.78 -16.32
CA GLU A 322 -14.94 -3.36 -17.53
C GLU A 322 -14.64 -2.55 -18.81
N PRO A 323 -14.82 -1.21 -18.84
CA PRO A 323 -14.51 -0.43 -20.04
C PRO A 323 -13.02 -0.43 -20.37
N LEU A 324 -12.16 -0.46 -19.34
CA LEU A 324 -10.71 -0.46 -19.54
C LEU A 324 -10.22 -1.79 -20.14
N VAL A 325 -10.74 -2.94 -19.68
CA VAL A 325 -10.41 -4.25 -20.26
C VAL A 325 -10.92 -4.35 -21.71
N GLN A 326 -12.08 -3.75 -22.03
CA GLN A 326 -12.58 -3.69 -23.40
C GLN A 326 -11.70 -2.82 -24.31
N GLN A 327 -11.20 -1.69 -23.79
CA GLN A 327 -10.32 -0.78 -24.53
C GLN A 327 -8.91 -1.36 -24.72
N TYR A 328 -8.41 -2.13 -23.74
CA TYR A 328 -7.06 -2.70 -23.75
C TYR A 328 -7.09 -4.24 -23.51
N PRO A 329 -7.63 -5.03 -24.46
CA PRO A 329 -7.89 -6.46 -24.25
C PRO A 329 -6.63 -7.32 -24.07
N GLU A 330 -5.47 -6.83 -24.50
CA GLU A 330 -4.15 -7.48 -24.39
C GLU A 330 -3.47 -7.23 -23.03
N ASN A 331 -3.99 -6.32 -22.21
CA ASN A 331 -3.40 -6.00 -20.91
C ASN A 331 -3.85 -7.03 -19.86
N LEU A 332 -3.06 -8.10 -19.71
CA LEU A 332 -3.36 -9.20 -18.79
C LEU A 332 -3.47 -8.77 -17.31
N PRO A 333 -2.64 -7.86 -16.77
CA PRO A 333 -2.81 -7.33 -15.42
C PRO A 333 -4.15 -6.62 -15.19
N LEU A 334 -4.61 -5.86 -16.17
CA LEU A 334 -5.90 -5.18 -16.10
C LEU A 334 -7.07 -6.17 -16.10
N ARG A 335 -6.95 -7.24 -16.90
CA ARG A 335 -7.90 -8.35 -16.92
C ARG A 335 -7.90 -9.13 -15.59
N GLU A 336 -6.74 -9.29 -14.97
CA GLU A 336 -6.59 -9.94 -13.67
C GLU A 336 -7.27 -9.11 -12.57
N ALA A 337 -7.08 -7.79 -12.59
CA ALA A 337 -7.75 -6.87 -11.66
C ALA A 337 -9.28 -6.95 -11.77
N LEU A 338 -9.82 -7.03 -12.99
CA LEU A 338 -11.25 -7.25 -13.23
C LEU A 338 -11.73 -8.61 -12.69
N GLY A 339 -10.95 -9.68 -12.93
CA GLY A 339 -11.25 -11.01 -12.39
C GLY A 339 -11.29 -11.03 -10.85
N LYS A 340 -10.34 -10.35 -10.20
CA LYS A 340 -10.29 -10.20 -8.73
C LYS A 340 -11.47 -9.37 -8.20
N ALA A 341 -11.87 -8.32 -8.91
CA ALA A 341 -13.05 -7.54 -8.55
C ALA A 341 -14.32 -8.41 -8.58
N TYR A 342 -14.50 -9.24 -9.60
CA TYR A 342 -15.62 -10.17 -9.70
C TYR A 342 -15.61 -11.23 -8.57
N LEU A 343 -14.43 -11.75 -8.18
CA LEU A 343 -14.30 -12.62 -7.01
C LEU A 343 -14.80 -11.95 -5.73
N LYS A 344 -14.37 -10.71 -5.46
CA LYS A 344 -14.80 -9.94 -4.28
C LYS A 344 -16.31 -9.69 -4.28
N GLY A 345 -16.90 -9.44 -5.44
CA GLY A 345 -18.35 -9.31 -5.58
C GLY A 345 -19.13 -10.63 -5.63
N ARG A 346 -18.46 -11.78 -5.51
CA ARG A 346 -19.05 -13.12 -5.64
C ARG A 346 -19.67 -13.43 -7.01
N ASP A 347 -19.22 -12.76 -8.05
CA ASP A 347 -19.53 -13.10 -9.44
C ASP A 347 -18.47 -14.07 -10.00
N PHE A 348 -18.50 -15.29 -9.49
CA PHE A 348 -17.45 -16.28 -9.71
C PHE A 348 -17.33 -16.74 -11.17
N GLU A 349 -18.44 -16.78 -11.90
CA GLU A 349 -18.46 -17.13 -13.33
C GLU A 349 -17.72 -16.09 -14.16
N ARG A 350 -18.01 -14.79 -13.96
CA ARG A 350 -17.31 -13.72 -14.68
C ARG A 350 -15.85 -13.63 -14.29
N ALA A 351 -15.52 -13.84 -13.02
CA ALA A 351 -14.14 -13.92 -12.54
C ALA A 351 -13.36 -15.02 -13.28
N LYS A 352 -13.92 -16.23 -13.31
CA LYS A 352 -13.32 -17.39 -13.96
C LYS A 352 -13.07 -17.16 -15.45
N LEU A 353 -14.01 -16.55 -16.16
CA LEU A 353 -13.85 -16.23 -17.58
C LEU A 353 -12.65 -15.31 -17.82
N GLN A 354 -12.44 -14.30 -16.97
CA GLN A 354 -11.27 -13.42 -17.09
C GLN A 354 -9.97 -14.19 -16.87
N PHE A 355 -9.90 -15.05 -15.85
CA PHE A 355 -8.68 -15.80 -15.55
C PHE A 355 -8.36 -16.88 -16.59
N LEU A 356 -9.37 -17.55 -17.15
CA LEU A 356 -9.17 -18.49 -18.25
C LEU A 356 -8.65 -17.80 -19.51
N GLU A 357 -9.13 -16.61 -19.81
CA GLU A 357 -8.63 -15.82 -20.94
C GLU A 357 -7.17 -15.39 -20.74
N ILE A 358 -6.77 -15.06 -19.51
CA ILE A 358 -5.35 -14.81 -19.18
C ILE A 358 -4.53 -16.08 -19.38
N GLN A 359 -4.96 -17.23 -18.83
CA GLN A 359 -4.26 -18.50 -18.97
C GLN A 359 -4.10 -18.94 -20.44
N ASN A 360 -5.12 -18.70 -21.27
CA ASN A 360 -5.08 -19.03 -22.69
C ASN A 360 -4.06 -18.18 -23.46
N ARG A 361 -3.81 -16.94 -23.02
CA ARG A 361 -2.86 -16.03 -23.65
C ARG A 361 -1.44 -16.19 -23.12
N ASP A 362 -1.32 -16.41 -21.81
CA ASP A 362 -0.06 -16.66 -21.13
C ASP A 362 -0.26 -17.68 -20.00
N ALA A 363 0.10 -18.94 -20.29
CA ALA A 363 -0.02 -20.03 -19.33
C ALA A 363 0.99 -19.92 -18.17
N ALA A 364 2.04 -19.11 -18.30
CA ALA A 364 3.03 -18.85 -17.26
C ALA A 364 2.71 -17.60 -16.43
N TYR A 365 1.57 -16.95 -16.71
CA TYR A 365 1.16 -15.75 -16.00
C TYR A 365 1.03 -16.02 -14.48
N PRO A 366 1.63 -15.20 -13.61
CA PRO A 366 1.76 -15.49 -12.19
C PRO A 366 0.41 -15.80 -11.52
N GLU A 367 0.41 -16.85 -10.69
CA GLU A 367 -0.73 -17.26 -9.85
C GLU A 367 -2.04 -17.58 -10.60
N ILE A 368 -2.05 -17.62 -11.95
CA ILE A 368 -3.31 -17.70 -12.71
C ILE A 368 -4.09 -18.99 -12.46
N ALA A 369 -3.39 -20.11 -12.26
CA ALA A 369 -3.99 -21.38 -11.89
C ALA A 369 -4.71 -21.32 -10.53
N ILE A 370 -4.12 -20.59 -9.56
CA ILE A 370 -4.72 -20.37 -8.24
C ILE A 370 -5.97 -19.51 -8.38
N ARG A 371 -5.93 -18.44 -9.19
CA ARG A 371 -7.10 -17.57 -9.43
C ARG A 371 -8.26 -18.30 -10.10
N ILE A 372 -7.98 -19.20 -11.04
CA ILE A 372 -9.00 -20.07 -11.67
C ILE A 372 -9.60 -21.03 -10.64
N GLN A 373 -8.77 -21.59 -9.76
CA GLN A 373 -9.20 -22.46 -8.68
C GLN A 373 -10.07 -21.70 -7.65
N GLU A 374 -9.68 -20.50 -7.25
CA GLU A 374 -10.45 -19.60 -6.37
C GLU A 374 -11.83 -19.31 -6.96
N ALA A 375 -11.89 -18.98 -8.26
CA ALA A 375 -13.16 -18.73 -8.95
C ALA A 375 -14.00 -19.99 -9.16
N SER A 376 -13.37 -21.18 -9.18
CA SER A 376 -14.07 -22.47 -9.37
C SER A 376 -14.48 -23.14 -8.05
N ALA A 377 -13.90 -22.74 -6.92
CA ALA A 377 -14.13 -23.33 -5.59
C ALA A 377 -15.33 -22.72 -4.84
N ALA A 378 -15.98 -21.71 -5.42
CA ALA A 378 -17.13 -21.05 -4.82
C ALA A 378 -18.45 -21.76 -5.17
N PRO A 379 -19.43 -21.82 -4.24
CA PRO A 379 -20.68 -22.55 -4.46
C PRO A 379 -21.49 -21.94 -5.61
N SER A 380 -22.00 -22.80 -6.50
CA SER A 380 -22.84 -22.39 -7.61
C SER A 380 -24.11 -21.69 -7.12
N VAL A 381 -24.43 -20.56 -7.76
CA VAL A 381 -25.79 -19.99 -7.68
C VAL A 381 -26.74 -21.04 -8.24
N ARG A 382 -27.75 -21.41 -7.43
CA ARG A 382 -28.80 -22.34 -7.82
C ARG A 382 -29.52 -21.82 -9.06
N GLU A 383 -29.21 -22.40 -10.21
CA GLU A 383 -30.22 -22.60 -11.25
C GLU A 383 -30.82 -24.01 -11.16
N THR A 384 -32.12 -24.04 -11.37
CA THR A 384 -33.04 -25.12 -11.06
C THR A 384 -32.87 -26.38 -11.91
N LYS A 385 -32.93 -27.51 -11.18
CA LYS A 385 -33.48 -28.84 -11.53
C LYS A 385 -32.69 -29.79 -12.45
N LYS A 386 -32.58 -31.00 -11.87
CA LYS A 386 -32.36 -32.35 -12.41
C LYS A 386 -30.92 -32.69 -12.82
N SER A 387 -30.26 -33.49 -11.99
CA SER A 387 -30.29 -34.95 -12.14
C SER A 387 -29.34 -35.61 -11.14
N LEU A 388 -29.94 -36.36 -10.22
CA LEU A 388 -29.42 -37.56 -9.55
C LEU A 388 -28.01 -38.01 -9.97
N LEU A 389 -27.00 -37.68 -9.16
CA LEU A 389 -25.70 -38.39 -9.06
C LEU A 389 -24.86 -37.89 -7.84
N VAL A 390 -25.50 -37.30 -6.82
CA VAL A 390 -24.80 -36.65 -5.69
C VAL A 390 -24.47 -37.63 -4.55
N ASP A 391 -25.01 -38.85 -4.57
CA ASP A 391 -24.76 -39.82 -3.49
C ASP A 391 -23.45 -40.62 -3.67
N ASP A 392 -22.79 -40.51 -4.84
CA ASP A 392 -21.48 -41.15 -5.07
C ASP A 392 -20.30 -40.17 -5.04
N LEU A 393 -20.53 -38.85 -5.18
CA LEU A 393 -19.44 -37.87 -5.15
C LEU A 393 -19.03 -37.46 -3.74
N SER A 394 -19.92 -37.55 -2.75
CA SER A 394 -19.61 -37.29 -1.34
C SER A 394 -18.59 -38.29 -0.77
N ARG A 395 -18.56 -39.53 -1.28
CA ARG A 395 -17.49 -40.52 -0.97
C ARG A 395 -16.16 -40.21 -1.67
N ALA A 396 -16.18 -39.54 -2.83
CA ALA A 396 -14.99 -39.12 -3.58
C ALA A 396 -14.37 -37.81 -3.03
N ILE A 397 -15.18 -36.92 -2.44
CA ILE A 397 -14.72 -35.63 -1.91
C ILE A 397 -14.03 -35.78 -0.56
N ASP A 398 -14.45 -36.72 0.29
CA ASP A 398 -13.74 -37.03 1.54
C ASP A 398 -12.39 -37.74 1.30
N SER A 399 -12.18 -38.28 0.09
CA SER A 399 -10.91 -38.86 -0.34
C SER A 399 -9.95 -37.83 -0.97
N MET A 400 -10.40 -36.60 -1.28
CA MET A 400 -9.55 -35.54 -1.86
C MET A 400 -8.99 -34.54 -0.84
N ARG A 401 -9.43 -34.56 0.43
CA ARG A 401 -8.84 -33.77 1.53
C ARG A 401 -7.66 -34.45 2.23
N THR A 402 -7.12 -35.53 1.67
CA THR A 402 -6.06 -36.34 2.29
C THR A 402 -4.96 -36.76 1.33
N LEU A 403 -4.89 -36.18 0.13
CA LEU A 403 -3.79 -36.50 -0.77
C LEU A 403 -2.56 -35.69 -0.35
N PRO A 404 -1.49 -36.36 0.09
CA PRO A 404 -0.30 -35.67 0.52
C PRO A 404 0.34 -34.96 -0.68
N ILE A 405 0.80 -33.73 -0.46
CA ILE A 405 1.29 -32.86 -1.53
C ILE A 405 2.55 -33.51 -2.14
N SER A 406 2.55 -33.72 -3.46
CA SER A 406 3.70 -34.25 -4.22
C SER A 406 4.54 -33.17 -4.90
N GLU A 407 3.95 -32.00 -5.16
CA GLU A 407 4.64 -30.86 -5.78
C GLU A 407 5.21 -29.89 -4.73
N HIS A 408 6.42 -29.40 -4.96
CA HIS A 408 7.07 -28.45 -4.07
C HIS A 408 6.38 -27.08 -4.19
N SER A 409 5.65 -26.68 -3.14
CA SER A 409 5.00 -25.37 -3.04
C SER A 409 5.82 -24.42 -2.17
N PHE A 410 5.39 -23.17 -2.07
CA PHE A 410 5.99 -22.19 -1.16
C PHE A 410 6.12 -22.72 0.28
N GLU A 411 5.17 -23.55 0.75
CA GLU A 411 5.18 -24.17 2.09
C GLU A 411 6.34 -25.16 2.33
N SER A 412 7.02 -25.60 1.27
CA SER A 412 8.17 -26.53 1.29
C SER A 412 9.49 -25.87 0.86
N SER A 413 9.45 -24.58 0.50
CA SER A 413 10.65 -23.82 0.12
C SER A 413 11.65 -23.83 1.28
N LEU A 414 12.93 -24.08 1.00
CA LEU A 414 14.00 -24.23 2.01
C LEU A 414 13.66 -25.20 3.16
N GLY A 415 12.85 -26.24 2.90
CA GLY A 415 12.51 -27.25 3.92
C GLY A 415 11.61 -26.71 5.04
N HIS A 416 10.81 -25.67 4.79
CA HIS A 416 9.97 -25.01 5.79
C HIS A 416 8.83 -25.84 6.38
N TYR A 417 8.61 -27.08 5.92
CA TYR A 417 7.52 -27.99 6.26
C TYR A 417 6.62 -27.49 7.40
N LEU A 418 5.51 -26.86 7.04
CA LEU A 418 4.52 -26.26 7.93
C LEU A 418 3.73 -27.33 8.71
N VAL A 419 4.41 -27.98 9.64
CA VAL A 419 3.93 -28.99 10.58
C VAL A 419 4.47 -28.63 11.97
N ARG A 420 3.60 -28.74 12.99
CA ARG A 420 3.97 -28.41 14.38
C ARG A 420 5.12 -29.30 14.87
N TYR A 421 6.09 -28.70 15.57
CA TYR A 421 7.06 -29.47 16.36
C TYR A 421 6.34 -30.42 17.31
N GLY A 422 6.81 -31.67 17.38
CA GLY A 422 6.12 -32.74 18.10
C GLY A 422 5.01 -33.45 17.31
N ALA A 423 4.82 -33.17 16.03
CA ALA A 423 3.98 -34.01 15.18
C ALA A 423 4.59 -35.41 15.00
N THR A 424 3.75 -36.43 14.93
CA THR A 424 4.18 -37.80 14.62
C THR A 424 4.58 -37.92 13.14
N GLU A 425 5.41 -38.90 12.79
CA GLU A 425 5.71 -39.26 11.38
C GLU A 425 4.43 -39.40 10.55
N LYS A 426 3.37 -40.00 11.12
CA LYS A 426 2.08 -40.17 10.47
C LYS A 426 1.38 -38.84 10.16
N GLU A 427 1.44 -37.88 11.07
CA GLU A 427 0.85 -36.55 10.88
C GLU A 427 1.65 -35.75 9.85
N PHE A 428 2.98 -35.88 9.85
CA PHE A 428 3.85 -35.28 8.85
C PHE A 428 3.53 -35.81 7.45
N PHE A 429 3.48 -37.13 7.27
CA PHE A 429 3.21 -37.75 5.96
C PHE A 429 1.73 -37.75 5.54
N LYS A 430 0.83 -37.24 6.40
CA LYS A 430 -0.53 -36.88 6.00
C LYS A 430 -0.53 -35.62 5.14
N LYS A 431 0.41 -34.71 5.39
CA LYS A 431 0.54 -33.43 4.66
C LYS A 431 1.53 -33.54 3.50
N TYR A 432 2.68 -34.19 3.71
CA TYR A 432 3.75 -34.31 2.72
C TYR A 432 3.87 -35.73 2.19
N SER A 433 4.05 -35.90 0.88
CA SER A 433 4.04 -37.24 0.26
C SER A 433 5.23 -38.05 0.72
N ALA A 434 5.00 -39.15 1.43
CA ALA A 434 6.06 -40.09 1.83
C ALA A 434 6.83 -40.64 0.62
N ALA A 435 6.27 -40.61 -0.59
CA ALA A 435 6.94 -41.03 -1.82
C ALA A 435 8.11 -40.12 -2.22
N ASN A 436 8.08 -38.85 -1.80
CA ASN A 436 9.18 -37.90 -2.06
C ASN A 436 10.39 -38.20 -1.14
N PHE A 437 10.17 -38.94 -0.04
CA PHE A 437 11.17 -39.18 0.99
C PHE A 437 11.71 -40.61 0.96
N LYS A 438 13.01 -40.73 1.19
CA LYS A 438 13.70 -41.98 1.46
C LYS A 438 14.14 -42.01 2.92
N LYS A 439 13.82 -43.09 3.64
CA LYS A 439 14.33 -43.30 5.00
C LYS A 439 15.85 -43.53 4.95
N ILE A 440 16.62 -42.70 5.65
CA ILE A 440 18.10 -42.78 5.68
C ILE A 440 18.67 -43.18 7.04
N GLY A 441 17.84 -43.21 8.08
CA GLY A 441 18.22 -43.62 9.43
C GLY A 441 17.01 -44.07 10.25
N LYS A 442 17.20 -44.35 11.55
CA LYS A 442 16.09 -44.77 12.43
C LYS A 442 14.98 -43.71 12.52
N SER A 443 15.37 -42.43 12.52
CA SER A 443 14.45 -41.29 12.71
C SER A 443 14.75 -40.12 11.75
N ALA A 444 15.20 -40.41 10.53
CA ALA A 444 15.49 -39.40 9.52
C ALA A 444 15.00 -39.83 8.13
N TRP A 445 14.35 -38.89 7.45
CA TRP A 445 13.73 -39.07 6.14
C TRP A 445 14.21 -37.98 5.21
N GLN A 446 14.70 -38.33 4.02
CA GLN A 446 15.33 -37.40 3.10
C GLN A 446 14.65 -37.38 1.74
N GLU A 447 14.29 -36.20 1.26
CA GLU A 447 13.89 -35.96 -0.12
C GLU A 447 15.02 -35.30 -0.91
N LYS A 448 15.03 -35.56 -2.21
CA LYS A 448 15.96 -34.96 -3.16
C LYS A 448 15.21 -34.58 -4.42
N PHE A 449 15.40 -33.35 -4.86
CA PHE A 449 14.80 -32.86 -6.09
C PHE A 449 15.69 -31.80 -6.74
N PHE A 450 15.39 -31.51 -8.00
CA PHE A 450 16.08 -30.49 -8.77
C PHE A 450 15.07 -29.42 -9.15
N GLU A 451 15.38 -28.17 -8.78
CA GLU A 451 14.62 -27.00 -9.16
C GLU A 451 15.63 -26.02 -9.72
N ALA A 452 15.64 -25.87 -11.05
CA ALA A 452 16.74 -25.18 -11.73
C ALA A 452 16.93 -23.76 -11.18
N PRO A 453 18.18 -23.34 -10.85
CA PRO A 453 19.44 -24.05 -11.12
C PRO A 453 19.99 -24.90 -9.95
N TYR A 454 19.21 -25.26 -8.95
CA TYR A 454 19.71 -25.85 -7.71
C TYR A 454 19.29 -27.33 -7.51
N PHE A 455 20.22 -28.11 -6.95
CA PHE A 455 19.91 -29.40 -6.36
C PHE A 455 19.54 -29.22 -4.89
N HIS A 456 18.38 -29.74 -4.50
CA HIS A 456 17.87 -29.65 -3.15
C HIS A 456 17.93 -31.01 -2.47
N ARG A 457 18.39 -31.01 -1.22
CA ARG A 457 18.37 -32.18 -0.35
C ARG A 457 17.85 -31.77 1.02
N TYR A 458 16.62 -32.18 1.32
CA TYR A 458 15.95 -31.85 2.58
C TYR A 458 15.78 -33.12 3.42
N THR A 459 16.16 -33.06 4.69
CA THR A 459 16.12 -34.17 5.63
C THR A 459 15.23 -33.80 6.81
N ALA A 460 14.04 -34.40 6.89
CA ALA A 460 13.15 -34.28 8.04
C ALA A 460 13.64 -35.15 9.20
N LEU A 461 13.69 -34.57 10.40
CA LEU A 461 14.26 -35.17 11.60
C LEU A 461 13.17 -35.46 12.65
N PHE A 462 13.19 -36.68 13.17
CA PHE A 462 12.27 -37.18 14.19
C PHE A 462 13.06 -37.68 15.41
N ASP A 463 12.53 -37.52 16.61
CA ASP A 463 13.20 -38.02 17.81
C ASP A 463 12.99 -39.54 18.00
N GLU A 464 13.49 -40.11 19.10
CA GLU A 464 13.33 -41.53 19.42
C GLU A 464 11.87 -41.97 19.56
N LYS A 465 10.96 -41.02 19.85
CA LYS A 465 9.51 -41.23 19.96
C LYS A 465 8.79 -40.97 18.63
N GLY A 466 9.52 -40.73 17.54
CA GLY A 466 8.97 -40.47 16.21
C GLY A 466 8.34 -39.08 16.08
N LYS A 467 8.79 -38.12 16.89
CA LYS A 467 8.25 -36.75 16.92
C LYS A 467 9.13 -35.80 16.11
N PHE A 468 8.53 -35.10 15.17
CA PHE A 468 9.17 -34.13 14.28
C PHE A 468 9.78 -33.00 15.11
N TYR A 469 11.07 -32.76 14.96
CA TYR A 469 11.77 -31.70 15.71
C TYR A 469 12.65 -30.81 14.84
N GLY A 470 12.76 -31.09 13.54
CA GLY A 470 13.59 -30.23 12.70
C GLY A 470 13.79 -30.73 11.28
N VAL A 471 14.51 -29.91 10.53
CA VAL A 471 14.84 -30.12 9.12
C VAL A 471 16.29 -29.71 8.90
N HIS A 472 16.99 -30.52 8.12
CA HIS A 472 18.31 -30.20 7.59
C HIS A 472 18.24 -30.05 6.08
N VAL A 473 18.84 -28.99 5.55
CA VAL A 473 18.72 -28.61 4.15
C VAL A 473 20.11 -28.38 3.58
N VAL A 474 20.37 -28.99 2.43
CA VAL A 474 21.56 -28.72 1.62
C VAL A 474 21.10 -28.34 0.22
N VAL A 475 21.53 -27.17 -0.22
CA VAL A 475 21.28 -26.66 -1.58
C VAL A 475 22.61 -26.53 -2.30
N THR A 476 22.71 -27.13 -3.48
CA THR A 476 23.93 -27.13 -4.29
C THR A 476 23.66 -26.54 -5.67
N ASP A 477 24.48 -25.57 -6.09
CA ASP A 477 24.39 -24.99 -7.43
C ASP A 477 24.81 -26.00 -8.50
N SER A 478 23.89 -26.31 -9.43
CA SER A 478 24.15 -27.24 -10.53
C SER A 478 25.17 -26.70 -11.55
N ASN A 479 25.36 -25.39 -11.63
CA ASN A 479 26.30 -24.77 -12.57
C ASN A 479 27.77 -25.01 -12.18
N VAL A 480 28.06 -25.16 -10.88
CA VAL A 480 29.44 -25.39 -10.39
C VAL A 480 29.90 -26.83 -10.62
N LEU A 481 28.96 -27.79 -10.66
CA LEU A 481 29.25 -29.20 -11.00
C LEU A 481 29.66 -29.39 -12.47
N LEU A 482 29.35 -28.43 -13.35
CA LEU A 482 29.60 -28.52 -14.79
C LEU A 482 30.88 -27.80 -15.27
N ASN A 483 31.44 -26.87 -14.49
CA ASN A 483 32.66 -26.13 -14.84
C ASN A 483 33.63 -26.03 -13.64
N SER A 484 34.59 -26.96 -13.56
CA SER A 484 35.56 -27.09 -12.46
C SER A 484 36.70 -26.07 -12.44
N LYS A 485 36.58 -24.94 -13.15
CA LYS A 485 37.62 -23.90 -13.18
C LYS A 485 37.00 -22.53 -12.97
N GLU A 486 37.29 -22.00 -11.79
CA GLU A 486 37.11 -20.59 -11.39
C GLU A 486 35.69 -20.05 -11.50
N SER A 487 34.78 -20.55 -10.66
CA SER A 487 33.54 -19.84 -10.41
C SER A 487 33.74 -18.83 -9.27
N LYS A 488 33.96 -17.57 -9.64
CA LYS A 488 33.47 -16.43 -8.84
C LYS A 488 31.94 -16.45 -8.91
N THR A 489 31.30 -17.40 -8.23
CA THR A 489 29.84 -17.60 -8.32
C THR A 489 29.11 -16.42 -7.66
N PRO A 490 28.07 -15.84 -8.30
CA PRO A 490 27.14 -14.95 -7.61
C PRO A 490 26.49 -15.70 -6.44
N GLU A 491 26.39 -15.05 -5.28
CA GLU A 491 26.12 -15.66 -3.99
C GLU A 491 24.76 -16.39 -3.91
N ILE A 492 24.72 -17.71 -4.17
CA ILE A 492 23.59 -18.59 -3.82
C ILE A 492 23.18 -18.38 -2.36
N TYR A 493 24.16 -18.16 -1.48
CA TYR A 493 23.95 -17.79 -0.08
C TYR A 493 23.10 -16.52 0.06
N THR A 494 23.39 -15.46 -0.69
CA THR A 494 22.66 -14.18 -0.62
C THR A 494 21.23 -14.33 -1.14
N SER A 495 21.04 -15.09 -2.22
CA SER A 495 19.69 -15.39 -2.73
C SER A 495 18.86 -16.16 -1.70
N LEU A 496 19.42 -17.22 -1.11
CA LEU A 496 18.74 -18.02 -0.10
C LEU A 496 18.55 -17.26 1.22
N PHE A 497 19.48 -16.38 1.58
CA PHE A 497 19.38 -15.50 2.74
C PHE A 497 18.23 -14.49 2.56
N GLN A 498 18.13 -13.85 1.39
CA GLN A 498 17.01 -12.97 1.08
C GLN A 498 15.68 -13.73 1.06
N HIS A 499 15.66 -14.94 0.50
CA HIS A 499 14.47 -15.78 0.48
C HIS A 499 14.04 -16.18 1.91
N ASN A 500 14.97 -16.64 2.75
CA ASN A 500 14.67 -16.95 4.14
C ASN A 500 14.29 -15.70 4.94
N THR A 501 14.82 -14.52 4.60
CA THR A 501 14.43 -13.25 5.24
C THR A 501 12.97 -12.88 4.94
N ARG A 502 12.48 -13.20 3.73
CA ARG A 502 11.05 -13.03 3.39
C ARG A 502 10.14 -14.01 4.14
N LEU A 503 10.64 -15.20 4.47
CA LEU A 503 9.90 -16.25 5.17
C LEU A 503 9.91 -16.08 6.70
N SER A 504 11.08 -15.80 7.27
CA SER A 504 11.34 -15.85 8.72
C SER A 504 11.64 -14.48 9.35
N GLY A 505 11.62 -13.39 8.58
CA GLY A 505 11.98 -12.04 9.05
C GLY A 505 13.49 -11.74 8.96
N VAL A 506 13.98 -10.66 9.58
CA VAL A 506 15.41 -10.28 9.48
C VAL A 506 16.29 -11.18 10.36
N GLY A 507 17.24 -11.87 9.74
CA GLY A 507 18.20 -12.73 10.44
C GLY A 507 19.42 -11.97 10.97
N SER A 508 20.06 -12.50 12.02
CA SER A 508 21.30 -11.96 12.58
C SER A 508 22.52 -12.62 11.93
N GLU A 509 23.34 -11.85 11.21
CA GLU A 509 24.57 -12.35 10.61
C GLU A 509 25.63 -12.67 11.68
N THR A 510 26.37 -13.75 11.47
CA THR A 510 27.32 -14.29 12.46
C THR A 510 28.77 -13.89 12.20
N GLY A 511 29.06 -13.32 11.02
CA GLY A 511 30.43 -13.13 10.52
C GLY A 511 31.15 -14.44 10.18
N GLU A 512 32.37 -14.33 9.65
CA GLU A 512 33.26 -15.47 9.39
C GLU A 512 33.91 -15.97 10.69
N THR A 513 33.81 -17.27 10.96
CA THR A 513 34.37 -17.93 12.15
C THR A 513 35.11 -19.20 11.74
N ASP A 514 36.32 -19.37 12.25
CA ASP A 514 37.11 -20.60 12.10
C ASP A 514 36.71 -21.63 13.16
N CYS A 515 36.22 -22.78 12.70
CA CYS A 515 35.77 -23.89 13.52
C CYS A 515 36.66 -25.10 13.26
N ASP A 516 37.83 -25.12 13.91
CA ASP A 516 38.84 -26.17 13.83
C ASP A 516 39.28 -26.51 12.39
N GLY A 517 39.61 -25.47 11.61
CA GLY A 517 40.08 -25.59 10.23
C GLY A 517 38.96 -25.57 9.19
N THR A 518 37.70 -25.45 9.61
CA THR A 518 36.55 -25.17 8.73
C THR A 518 36.05 -23.77 9.00
N VAL A 519 36.28 -22.84 8.07
CA VAL A 519 35.76 -21.48 8.19
C VAL A 519 34.32 -21.44 7.68
N MET A 520 33.40 -20.87 8.46
CA MET A 520 32.00 -20.72 8.07
C MET A 520 31.47 -19.31 8.37
N SER A 521 30.44 -18.90 7.64
CA SER A 521 29.65 -17.70 7.92
C SER A 521 28.18 -17.97 7.68
N GLY A 522 27.30 -17.33 8.43
CA GLY A 522 25.87 -17.57 8.31
C GLY A 522 25.00 -16.46 8.88
N ALA A 523 23.70 -16.74 8.92
CA ALA A 523 22.71 -15.94 9.59
C ALA A 523 21.75 -16.81 10.40
N ILE A 524 21.31 -16.29 11.54
CA ILE A 524 20.47 -16.98 12.51
C ILE A 524 19.12 -16.28 12.62
N TRP A 525 18.04 -17.07 12.70
CA TRP A 525 16.71 -16.61 13.10
C TRP A 525 16.28 -17.39 14.33
N GLU A 526 15.94 -16.67 15.39
CA GLU A 526 15.57 -17.29 16.66
C GLU A 526 14.26 -16.71 17.17
N THR A 527 13.29 -17.58 17.42
CA THR A 527 12.03 -17.24 18.09
C THR A 527 11.94 -17.98 19.43
N ARG A 528 10.77 -17.97 20.07
CA ARG A 528 10.54 -18.72 21.31
C ARG A 528 10.60 -20.24 21.11
N ASP A 529 10.17 -20.74 19.96
CA ASP A 529 9.96 -22.18 19.73
C ASP A 529 10.77 -22.73 18.54
N ASN A 530 11.43 -21.85 17.76
CA ASN A 530 12.12 -22.22 16.54
C ASN A 530 13.50 -21.57 16.47
N PHE A 531 14.48 -22.32 15.97
CA PHE A 531 15.81 -21.83 15.64
C PHE A 531 16.17 -22.23 14.22
N GLU A 532 16.66 -21.27 13.45
CA GLU A 532 17.15 -21.47 12.10
C GLU A 532 18.57 -20.92 11.96
N LEU A 533 19.42 -21.66 11.26
CA LEU A 533 20.74 -21.20 10.85
C LEU A 533 20.94 -21.55 9.39
N LEU A 534 21.16 -20.52 8.56
CA LEU A 534 21.61 -20.64 7.17
C LEU A 534 23.10 -20.32 7.13
N ALA A 535 23.92 -21.23 6.62
CA ALA A 535 25.37 -21.10 6.65
C ALA A 535 26.02 -21.52 5.32
N ARG A 536 27.14 -20.87 5.01
CA ARG A 536 28.08 -21.25 3.95
C ARG A 536 29.42 -21.66 4.56
N ILE A 537 30.08 -22.65 3.95
CA ILE A 537 31.42 -23.10 4.32
C ILE A 537 32.42 -22.51 3.33
N VAL A 538 33.42 -21.79 3.83
CA VAL A 538 34.49 -21.21 3.01
C VAL A 538 35.28 -22.35 2.37
N GLY A 539 35.44 -22.31 1.04
CA GLY A 539 36.02 -23.39 0.25
C GLY A 539 35.01 -24.35 -0.40
N LYS A 540 33.70 -24.18 -0.14
CA LYS A 540 32.59 -24.85 -0.83
C LYS A 540 31.54 -23.84 -1.33
N PRO A 541 31.89 -22.94 -2.26
CA PRO A 541 31.00 -21.85 -2.70
C PRO A 541 29.72 -22.33 -3.40
N GLU A 542 29.70 -23.58 -3.87
CA GLU A 542 28.55 -24.22 -4.51
C GLU A 542 27.47 -24.67 -3.54
N GLU A 543 27.75 -24.72 -2.23
CA GLU A 543 26.89 -25.38 -1.25
C GLU A 543 26.47 -24.42 -0.14
N VAL A 544 25.15 -24.36 0.10
CA VAL A 544 24.56 -23.67 1.25
C VAL A 544 23.83 -24.69 2.10
N ARG A 545 24.02 -24.58 3.42
CA ARG A 545 23.42 -25.49 4.39
C ARG A 545 22.48 -24.71 5.30
N MET A 546 21.35 -25.30 5.64
CA MET A 546 20.43 -24.75 6.62
C MET A 546 20.00 -25.82 7.61
N ILE A 547 19.88 -25.43 8.88
CA ILE A 547 19.21 -26.22 9.91
C ILE A 547 18.03 -25.43 10.43
N ARG A 548 16.93 -26.14 10.69
CA ARG A 548 15.75 -25.63 11.38
C ARG A 548 15.40 -26.61 12.49
N LEU A 549 15.33 -26.15 13.72
CA LEU A 549 15.17 -27.01 14.89
C LEU A 549 14.13 -26.42 15.85
N ASP A 550 13.40 -27.31 16.52
CA ASP A 550 12.73 -27.01 17.77
C ASP A 550 13.78 -26.44 18.74
N LYS A 551 13.52 -25.24 19.26
CA LYS A 551 14.44 -24.53 20.15
C LYS A 551 14.82 -25.38 21.36
N ALA A 552 13.92 -26.21 21.86
CA ALA A 552 14.17 -27.10 23.00
C ALA A 552 15.24 -28.17 22.73
N LYS A 553 15.65 -28.37 21.48
CA LYS A 553 16.70 -29.32 21.09
C LYS A 553 18.10 -28.70 21.02
N ILE A 554 18.21 -27.39 21.22
CA ILE A 554 19.47 -26.66 21.20
C ILE A 554 19.88 -26.32 22.64
N PRO A 555 21.07 -26.75 23.10
CA PRO A 555 21.57 -26.36 24.40
C PRO A 555 21.72 -24.83 24.53
N GLU A 556 21.37 -24.26 25.68
CA GLU A 556 21.63 -22.85 25.95
C GLU A 556 23.14 -22.56 25.90
N GLY A 557 23.53 -21.43 25.30
CA GLY A 557 24.93 -21.02 25.18
C GLY A 557 25.73 -21.73 24.07
N THR A 558 25.05 -22.43 23.15
CA THR A 558 25.67 -23.04 21.96
C THR A 558 26.33 -21.95 21.10
N ARG A 559 27.62 -22.12 20.76
CA ARG A 559 28.38 -21.18 19.91
C ARG A 559 28.25 -21.58 18.43
N LEU A 560 28.61 -20.67 17.52
CA LEU A 560 28.48 -20.92 16.08
C LEU A 560 29.14 -22.24 15.63
N CYS A 561 30.36 -22.51 16.10
CA CYS A 561 31.08 -23.75 15.75
C CYS A 561 30.43 -25.02 16.29
N ASP A 562 29.66 -24.94 17.37
CA ASP A 562 28.92 -26.09 17.88
C ASP A 562 27.79 -26.50 16.94
N TYR A 563 27.36 -25.61 16.02
CA TYR A 563 26.41 -25.92 14.96
C TYR A 563 27.01 -26.66 13.76
N LEU A 564 28.34 -26.67 13.61
CA LEU A 564 29.02 -27.38 12.53
C LEU A 564 28.60 -28.85 12.50
N LYS A 565 28.50 -29.49 13.67
CA LYS A 565 28.07 -30.88 13.79
C LYS A 565 26.67 -31.12 13.20
N TYR A 566 25.74 -30.18 13.40
CA TYR A 566 24.37 -30.25 12.88
C TYR A 566 24.32 -29.92 11.39
N LEU A 567 25.08 -28.93 10.94
CA LEU A 567 25.19 -28.59 9.52
C LEU A 567 25.86 -29.71 8.72
N SER A 568 26.83 -30.42 9.30
CA SER A 568 27.49 -31.57 8.67
C SER A 568 26.67 -32.87 8.71
N LEU A 569 25.57 -32.88 9.46
CA LEU A 569 24.73 -34.04 9.65
C LEU A 569 23.85 -34.26 8.40
N TYR A 570 24.03 -35.40 7.71
CA TYR A 570 23.25 -35.87 6.53
C TYR A 570 23.54 -35.24 5.16
#